data_AF-A0A7V9SEC8-F1
#
_entry.id   AF-A0A7V9SEC8-F1
#
_cell.length_a   1.000
_cell.length_b   1.000
_cell.length_c   1.000
_cell.angle_alpha   90.00
_cell.angle_beta   90.00
_cell.angle_gamma   90.00
#
_symmetry.space_group_name_H-M   'P 1'
#
loop_
_entity.id
_entity.type
_entity.pdbx_description
1 polymer ?
#
loop_
_entity_poly.entity_id
_entity_poly.type
_entity_poly.pdbx_seq_one_letter_code
_entity_poly.pdbx_strand_id
1 'polypeptide(L)'
;MKAVSDDKSQVPTFATMSARVMADAQRSFAANIDTAILEQRVQEVVSLLWTESTKVTNFIPVLALRDLRDQLDLDREFIPPQM
;
A
#
# COMPACT_ATOMS: atom_id res chain seq x y z
N MET A 1 -34.56 -23.80 -3.20
CA MET A 1 -34.36 -23.22 -1.85
C MET A 1 -33.30 -22.14 -1.96
N LYS A 2 -33.66 -20.88 -1.71
CA LYS A 2 -32.74 -19.74 -1.67
C LYS A 2 -31.94 -19.81 -0.37
N ALA A 3 -30.62 -19.95 -0.45
CA ALA A 3 -29.76 -19.67 0.69
C ALA A 3 -29.50 -18.15 0.72
N VAL A 4 -30.18 -17.49 1.64
CA VAL A 4 -29.81 -16.18 2.19
C VAL A 4 -28.96 -16.44 3.43
N SER A 5 -28.08 -15.49 3.78
CA SER A 5 -27.15 -15.42 4.94
C SER A 5 -25.73 -15.88 4.56
N ASP A 6 -24.69 -15.05 4.60
CA ASP A 6 -24.32 -14.09 5.64
C ASP A 6 -23.47 -12.99 5.00
N ASP A 7 -23.82 -11.72 5.22
CA ASP A 7 -23.00 -10.56 4.86
C ASP A 7 -21.78 -10.54 5.77
N LYS A 8 -20.80 -11.37 5.43
CA LYS A 8 -19.51 -11.42 6.11
C LYS A 8 -18.80 -10.12 5.78
N SER A 9 -18.95 -9.13 6.67
CA SER A 9 -17.98 -8.05 6.87
C SER A 9 -16.62 -8.70 7.13
N GLN A 10 -15.95 -9.12 6.05
CA GLN A 10 -14.67 -9.80 6.10
C GLN A 10 -13.67 -8.77 6.57
N VAL A 11 -13.23 -8.89 7.83
CA VAL A 11 -12.17 -8.05 8.39
C VAL A 11 -11.00 -8.12 7.41
N PRO A 12 -10.53 -6.97 6.87
CA PRO A 12 -9.42 -7.00 5.93
C PRO A 12 -8.22 -7.67 6.61
N THR A 13 -7.52 -8.54 5.90
CA THR A 13 -6.28 -9.13 6.39
C THR A 13 -5.12 -8.30 5.89
N PHE A 14 -3.94 -8.46 6.49
CA PHE A 14 -2.72 -7.85 5.97
C PHE A 14 -2.53 -8.18 4.48
N ALA A 15 -2.72 -9.45 4.09
CA ALA A 15 -2.57 -9.89 2.71
C ALA A 15 -3.57 -9.21 1.75
N THR A 16 -4.85 -9.09 2.13
CA THR A 16 -5.83 -8.42 1.25
C THR A 16 -5.60 -6.92 1.20
N MET A 17 -5.10 -6.31 2.27
CA MET A 17 -4.74 -4.90 2.29
C MET A 17 -3.52 -4.63 1.41
N SER A 18 -2.43 -5.38 1.57
CA SER A 18 -1.22 -5.24 0.74
C SER A 18 -1.53 -5.44 -0.74
N ALA A 19 -2.35 -6.42 -1.10
CA ALA A 19 -2.79 -6.61 -2.49
C ALA A 19 -3.58 -5.41 -3.04
N ARG A 20 -4.46 -4.82 -2.21
CA ARG A 20 -5.21 -3.62 -2.59
C ARG A 20 -4.29 -2.43 -2.80
N VAL A 21 -3.37 -2.17 -1.86
CA VAL A 21 -2.40 -1.09 -1.98
C VAL A 21 -1.50 -1.30 -3.20
N MET A 22 -1.07 -2.54 -3.47
CA MET A 22 -0.27 -2.86 -4.65
C MET A 22 -1.00 -2.54 -5.95
N ALA A 23 -2.28 -2.90 -6.07
CA ALA A 23 -3.07 -2.59 -7.25
C ALA A 23 -3.22 -1.07 -7.49
N ASP A 24 -3.43 -0.30 -6.42
CA ASP A 24 -3.54 1.16 -6.51
C ASP A 24 -2.18 1.83 -6.78
N ALA A 25 -1.11 1.29 -6.21
CA ALA A 25 0.26 1.75 -6.41
C ALA A 25 0.73 1.47 -7.85
N GLN A 26 0.43 0.29 -8.41
CA GLN A 26 0.73 -0.03 -9.80
C GLN A 26 0.07 0.96 -10.76
N ARG A 27 -1.21 1.31 -10.54
CA ARG A 27 -1.89 2.31 -11.38
C ARG A 27 -1.25 3.69 -11.30
N SER A 28 -0.71 4.03 -10.14
CA SER A 28 -0.20 5.38 -9.86
C SER A 28 1.28 5.56 -10.21
N PHE A 29 2.08 4.51 -10.06
CA PHE A 29 3.54 4.61 -10.04
C PHE A 29 4.25 3.67 -11.02
N ALA A 30 3.60 2.66 -11.60
CA ALA A 30 4.29 1.63 -12.41
C ALA A 30 5.07 2.18 -13.63
N ALA A 31 4.76 3.40 -14.09
CA ALA A 31 5.53 4.05 -15.15
C ALA A 31 6.94 4.49 -14.72
N ASN A 32 7.17 4.69 -13.42
CA ASN A 32 8.36 5.36 -12.88
C ASN A 32 9.22 4.47 -11.98
N ILE A 33 8.78 3.24 -11.68
CA ILE A 33 9.43 2.34 -10.72
C ILE A 33 9.33 0.88 -11.18
N ASP A 34 10.37 0.11 -10.90
CA ASP A 34 10.34 -1.35 -11.07
C ASP A 34 9.27 -2.00 -10.17
N THR A 35 8.61 -3.03 -10.69
CA THR A 35 7.48 -3.66 -9.99
C THR A 35 7.91 -4.40 -8.73
N ALA A 36 9.10 -5.03 -8.71
CA ALA A 36 9.60 -5.73 -7.53
C ALA A 36 9.98 -4.74 -6.43
N ILE A 37 10.57 -3.59 -6.79
CA ILE A 37 10.83 -2.51 -5.85
C ILE A 37 9.51 -1.95 -5.29
N LEU A 38 8.52 -1.72 -6.15
CA LEU A 38 7.20 -1.24 -5.73
C LEU A 38 6.53 -2.21 -4.76
N GLU A 39 6.58 -3.51 -5.03
CA GLU A 39 6.04 -4.54 -4.14
C GLU A 39 6.71 -4.52 -2.78
N GLN A 40 8.05 -4.44 -2.75
CA GLN A 40 8.80 -4.34 -1.49
C GLN A 40 8.36 -3.10 -0.69
N ARG A 41 8.31 -1.93 -1.34
CA ARG A 41 7.91 -0.67 -0.69
C ARG A 41 6.47 -0.73 -0.17
N VAL A 42 5.55 -1.33 -0.92
CA VAL A 42 4.18 -1.54 -0.48
C VAL A 42 4.13 -2.40 0.78
N GLN A 43 4.88 -3.52 0.82
CA GLN A 43 4.93 -4.37 2.00
C GLN A 43 5.50 -3.61 3.22
N GLU A 44 6.58 -2.85 3.03
CA GLU A 44 7.18 -2.03 4.08
C GLU A 44 6.16 -1.03 4.66
N VAL A 45 5.54 -0.22 3.82
CA VAL A 45 4.59 0.82 4.25
C VAL A 45 3.33 0.22 4.88
N VAL A 46 2.76 -0.84 4.31
CA VAL A 46 1.59 -1.49 4.91
C VAL A 46 1.95 -2.12 6.25
N SER A 47 3.16 -2.67 6.44
CA SER A 47 3.59 -3.20 7.74
C SER A 47 3.71 -2.14 8.83
N LEU A 48 4.11 -0.92 8.46
CA LEU A 48 4.19 0.21 9.38
C LEU A 48 2.80 0.71 9.81
N LEU A 49 1.85 0.70 8.88
CA LEU A 49 0.48 1.14 9.12
C LEU A 49 -0.40 0.05 9.74
N TRP A 50 -0.05 -1.23 9.55
CA TRP A 50 -0.79 -2.38 10.03
C TRP A 50 -0.14 -2.96 11.29
N THR A 51 -0.45 -2.35 12.43
CA THR A 51 0.01 -2.79 13.75
C THR A 51 -1.08 -3.51 14.53
N GLU A 52 -0.73 -4.22 15.61
CA GLU A 52 -1.70 -4.87 16.51
C GLU A 52 -2.74 -3.90 17.11
N SER A 53 -2.40 -2.61 17.22
CA SER A 53 -3.29 -1.57 17.75
C SER A 53 -4.15 -0.90 16.68
N THR A 54 -3.97 -1.25 15.40
CA THR A 54 -4.68 -0.62 14.28
C THR A 54 -6.13 -1.11 14.21
N LYS A 55 -7.06 -0.27 14.66
CA LYS A 55 -8.50 -0.58 14.67
C LYS A 55 -9.25 -0.12 13.42
N VAL A 56 -8.68 0.82 12.66
CA VAL A 56 -9.33 1.42 11.47
C VAL A 56 -8.45 1.18 10.25
N THR A 57 -8.87 0.25 9.40
CA THR A 57 -8.07 -0.21 8.26
C THR A 57 -8.48 0.44 6.94
N ASN A 58 -9.66 1.07 6.88
CA ASN A 58 -10.19 1.71 5.66
C ASN A 58 -9.30 2.82 5.09
N PHE A 59 -8.50 3.47 5.94
CA PHE A 59 -7.60 4.55 5.53
C PHE A 59 -6.20 4.07 5.16
N ILE A 60 -5.84 2.82 5.47
CA ILE A 60 -4.51 2.27 5.19
C ILE A 60 -4.12 2.44 3.72
N PRO A 61 -4.98 2.18 2.71
CA PRO A 61 -4.59 2.38 1.32
C PRO A 61 -4.21 3.82 0.99
N VAL A 62 -4.97 4.79 1.49
CA VAL A 62 -4.74 6.21 1.21
C VAL A 62 -3.45 6.68 1.89
N LEU A 63 -3.24 6.27 3.15
CA LEU A 63 -2.02 6.59 3.89
C LEU A 63 -0.79 5.93 3.24
N ALA A 64 -0.92 4.68 2.81
CA ALA A 64 0.18 3.96 2.20
C ALA A 64 0.60 4.58 0.87
N LEU A 65 -0.35 4.97 0.01
CA LEU A 65 -0.05 5.63 -1.26
C LEU A 65 0.59 7.01 -1.07
N ARG A 66 0.20 7.74 -0.02
CA ARG A 66 0.84 9.00 0.35
C ARG A 66 2.29 8.77 0.74
N ASP A 67 2.54 7.85 1.67
CA ASP A 67 3.91 7.56 2.14
C ASP A 67 4.80 7.03 1.00
N LEU A 68 4.25 6.20 0.11
CA LEU A 68 4.97 5.76 -1.10
C LEU A 68 5.34 6.93 -2.00
N ARG A 69 4.43 7.87 -2.24
CA ARG A 69 4.72 9.06 -3.03
C ARG A 69 5.81 9.91 -2.37
N ASP A 70 5.71 10.15 -1.07
CA ASP A 70 6.68 10.94 -0.33
C ASP A 70 8.08 10.29 -0.39
N GLN A 71 8.17 8.96 -0.30
CA GLN A 71 9.43 8.21 -0.49
C GLN A 71 9.98 8.34 -1.91
N LEU A 72 9.13 8.24 -2.94
CA LEU A 72 9.57 8.36 -4.34
C LEU A 72 10.00 9.79 -4.71
N ASP A 73 9.33 10.79 -4.14
CA ASP A 73 9.72 12.20 -4.32
C ASP A 73 11.08 12.48 -3.63
N LEU A 74 11.34 11.90 -2.45
CA LEU A 74 12.65 11.96 -1.79
C LEU A 74 13.76 11.25 -2.59
N ASP A 75 13.48 10.05 -3.13
CA ASP A 75 14.43 9.32 -3.97
C ASP A 75 14.77 10.11 -5.25
N ARG A 76 13.81 10.90 -5.77
CA ARG A 76 14.03 11.78 -6.93
C ARG A 76 14.86 13.02 -6.60
N GLU A 77 14.72 13.58 -5.39
CA GLU A 77 15.52 14.73 -4.94
C GLU A 77 16.96 14.35 -4.60
N PHE A 78 17.27 13.07 -4.38
CA PHE A 78 18.64 12.60 -4.19
C PHE A 78 19.44 12.54 -5.50
N ILE A 79 19.65 13.71 -6.13
CA ILE A 79 20.72 13.92 -7.10
C ILE A 79 21.93 14.41 -6.30
N PRO A 80 22.93 13.58 -5.99
CA PRO A 80 24.15 14.09 -5.36
C PRO A 80 24.78 15.12 -6.29
N PRO A 81 25.23 16.29 -5.77
CA PRO A 81 25.98 17.23 -6.60
C PRO A 81 27.20 16.49 -7.14
N GLN A 82 27.37 16.46 -8.46
CA GLN A 82 28.60 15.97 -9.05
C GLN A 82 29.72 16.90 -8.57
N MET A 83 30.59 16.37 -7.71
CA MET A 83 31.88 16.98 -7.36
C MET A 83 32.89 16.72 -8.47
#